data_AF-X1N6G2-F1
#
_entry.id   AF-X1N6G2-F1
#
_cell.length_a   1.000
_cell.length_b   1.000
_cell.length_c   1.000
_cell.angle_alpha   90.00
_cell.angle_beta   90.00
_cell.angle_gamma   90.00
#
_symmetry.space_group_name_H-M   'P 1'
#
loop_
_entity.id
_entity.type
_entity.pdbx_description
1 polymer ?
#
loop_
_entity_poly.entity_id
_entity_poly.type
_entity_poly.pdbx_seq_one_letter_code
_entity_poly.pdbx_strand_id
1 'polypeptide(L)'
;MAEYRGVMIYGEVIEGKLAAIATELLGCGRKLADDLGQELCAVLAGSDISSLAQEAIAFGADKVYVVDDPLLKDYQTDSYVLTLEKVVKQVMPQILILGQTSIGGDLAPRLAFRLETAASMNCVELAIDPDSKLMRQTRPVYGGNAQAIFTGET
;
A
#
# COMPACT_ATOMS: atom_id res chain seq x y z
N MET A 1 -23.26 -6.90 -0.17
CA MET A 1 -22.22 -5.85 -0.26
C MET A 1 -20.90 -6.57 -0.32
N ALA A 2 -20.00 -6.18 -1.23
CA ALA A 2 -18.67 -6.79 -1.28
C ALA A 2 -17.92 -6.40 0.00
N GLU A 3 -17.29 -7.38 0.65
CA GLU A 3 -16.63 -7.18 1.93
C GLU A 3 -15.15 -6.89 1.69
N TYR A 4 -14.71 -5.67 2.02
CA TYR A 4 -13.30 -5.29 1.92
C TYR A 4 -12.49 -6.03 2.99
N ARG A 5 -11.43 -6.75 2.58
CA ARG A 5 -10.62 -7.58 3.48
C ARG A 5 -9.17 -7.59 3.08
N GLY A 6 -8.30 -7.64 4.08
CA GLY A 6 -6.86 -7.75 3.94
C GLY A 6 -6.15 -6.40 3.95
N VAL A 7 -4.85 -6.47 4.17
CA VAL A 7 -3.92 -5.35 4.04
C VAL A 7 -3.19 -5.51 2.71
N MET A 8 -3.11 -4.45 1.92
CA MET A 8 -2.35 -4.43 0.68
C MET A 8 -1.24 -3.39 0.76
N ILE A 9 -0.04 -3.74 0.31
CA ILE A 9 1.05 -2.79 0.09
C ILE A 9 1.28 -2.60 -1.41
N TYR A 10 1.66 -1.39 -1.82
CA TYR A 10 2.26 -1.16 -3.12
C TYR A 10 3.78 -1.37 -3.01
N GLY A 11 4.29 -2.41 -3.66
CA GLY A 11 5.71 -2.72 -3.67
C GLY A 11 6.39 -1.98 -4.82
N GLU A 12 6.99 -0.83 -4.49
CA GLU A 12 7.80 -0.07 -5.45
C GLU A 12 8.97 -0.89 -5.97
N VAL A 13 9.14 -0.89 -7.29
CA VAL A 13 10.26 -1.54 -7.98
C VAL A 13 11.16 -0.46 -8.57
N ILE A 14 12.45 -0.54 -8.27
CA ILE A 14 13.48 0.38 -8.77
C ILE A 14 14.57 -0.48 -9.41
N GLU A 15 14.89 -0.22 -10.67
CA GLU A 15 15.93 -0.93 -11.43
C GLU A 15 15.78 -2.47 -11.39
N GLY A 16 14.53 -2.96 -11.46
CA GLY A 16 14.22 -4.40 -11.44
C GLY A 16 14.40 -5.07 -10.08
N LYS A 17 14.44 -4.30 -8.98
CA LYS A 17 14.51 -4.81 -7.60
C LYS A 17 13.42 -4.19 -6.73
N LEU A 18 12.98 -4.92 -5.71
CA LEU A 18 12.13 -4.33 -4.67
C LEU A 18 12.88 -3.20 -3.96
N ALA A 19 12.27 -2.03 -3.94
CA ALA A 19 12.82 -0.90 -3.21
C ALA A 19 12.85 -1.18 -1.70
N ALA A 20 13.80 -0.59 -0.97
CA ALA A 20 13.89 -0.77 0.49
C ALA A 20 12.60 -0.37 1.21
N ILE A 21 11.91 0.68 0.74
CA ILE A 21 10.61 1.07 1.29
C ILE A 21 9.56 -0.03 1.14
N ALA A 22 9.58 -0.82 0.06
CA ALA A 22 8.64 -1.92 -0.14
C ALA A 22 8.84 -3.02 0.92
N THR A 23 10.07 -3.33 1.30
CA THR A 23 10.36 -4.35 2.32
C THR A 23 10.02 -3.86 3.73
N GLU A 24 10.22 -2.57 4.02
CA GLU A 24 9.74 -1.93 5.25
C GLU A 24 8.20 -1.99 5.35
N LEU A 25 7.51 -1.68 4.24
CA LEU A 25 6.05 -1.76 4.17
C LEU A 25 5.53 -3.18 4.33
N LEU A 26 6.21 -4.20 3.80
CA LEU A 26 5.85 -5.60 4.02
C LEU A 26 5.93 -5.97 5.51
N GLY A 27 7.00 -5.55 6.20
CA GLY A 27 7.13 -5.77 7.64
C GLY A 27 6.06 -5.04 8.47
N CYS A 28 5.76 -3.78 8.11
CA CYS A 28 4.69 -3.00 8.75
C CYS A 28 3.30 -3.59 8.48
N GLY A 29 3.01 -3.89 7.22
CA GLY A 29 1.76 -4.48 6.75
C GLY A 29 1.50 -5.85 7.37
N ARG A 30 2.54 -6.66 7.60
CA ARG A 30 2.42 -7.96 8.27
C ARG A 30 1.85 -7.82 9.68
N LYS A 31 2.39 -6.88 10.46
CA LYS A 31 1.89 -6.59 11.82
C LYS A 31 0.42 -6.17 11.80
N LEU A 32 0.05 -5.25 10.90
CA LEU A 32 -1.34 -4.80 10.76
C LEU A 32 -2.28 -5.93 10.34
N ALA A 33 -1.84 -6.78 9.41
CA ALA A 33 -2.61 -7.92 8.95
C ALA A 33 -2.81 -8.95 10.06
N ASP A 34 -1.77 -9.18 10.89
CA ASP A 34 -1.86 -10.07 12.06
C ASP A 34 -2.81 -9.53 13.14
N ASP A 35 -2.77 -8.22 13.42
CA ASP A 35 -3.67 -7.56 14.38
C ASP A 35 -5.15 -7.61 13.94
N LEU A 36 -5.38 -7.62 12.61
CA LEU A 36 -6.70 -7.80 11.99
C LEU A 36 -7.09 -9.28 11.84
N GLY A 37 -6.15 -10.21 11.91
CA GLY A 37 -6.36 -11.62 11.57
C GLY A 37 -6.70 -11.84 10.09
N GLN A 38 -6.08 -11.05 9.21
CA GLN A 38 -6.35 -11.05 7.76
C GLN A 38 -5.05 -11.29 6.94
N GLU A 39 -5.21 -11.45 5.63
CA GLU A 39 -4.07 -11.67 4.72
C GLU A 39 -3.35 -10.36 4.39
N LEU A 40 -2.02 -10.44 4.26
CA LEU A 40 -1.18 -9.41 3.65
C LEU A 40 -0.99 -9.70 2.16
N CYS A 41 -1.38 -8.76 1.32
CA CYS A 41 -1.15 -8.78 -0.12
C CYS A 41 -0.11 -7.73 -0.51
N ALA A 42 0.63 -7.99 -1.58
CA ALA A 42 1.44 -6.98 -2.26
C ALA A 42 0.98 -6.81 -3.71
N VAL A 43 0.96 -5.59 -4.21
CA VAL A 43 0.84 -5.31 -5.65
C VAL A 43 2.15 -4.74 -6.17
N LEU A 44 2.69 -5.38 -7.21
CA LEU A 44 3.91 -4.96 -7.92
C LEU A 44 3.51 -4.56 -9.35
N ALA A 45 4.01 -3.41 -9.82
CA ALA A 45 3.74 -2.91 -11.17
C ALA A 45 5.04 -2.46 -11.83
N GLY A 46 5.33 -3.00 -13.01
CA GLY A 46 6.59 -2.74 -13.71
C GLY A 46 6.72 -3.56 -14.99
N SER A 47 7.95 -3.65 -15.51
CA SER A 47 8.32 -4.47 -16.67
C SER A 47 9.42 -5.45 -16.28
N ASP A 48 9.26 -6.72 -16.65
CA ASP A 48 10.16 -7.83 -16.36
C ASP A 48 10.39 -8.05 -14.85
N ILE A 49 9.31 -7.95 -14.07
CA ILE A 49 9.35 -7.96 -12.59
C ILE A 49 8.73 -9.22 -11.96
N SER A 50 8.22 -10.15 -12.75
CA SER A 50 7.53 -11.34 -12.26
C SER A 50 8.34 -12.19 -11.27
N SER A 51 9.67 -12.17 -11.36
CA SER A 51 10.57 -12.87 -10.43
C SER A 51 10.56 -12.28 -9.01
N LEU A 52 10.23 -10.99 -8.85
CA LEU A 52 10.21 -10.29 -7.56
C LEU A 52 9.06 -10.75 -6.65
N ALA A 53 8.06 -11.45 -7.20
CA ALA A 53 6.95 -11.97 -6.40
C ALA A 53 7.43 -12.94 -5.31
N GLN A 54 8.42 -13.79 -5.62
CA GLN A 54 8.97 -14.73 -4.65
C GLN A 54 9.71 -14.00 -3.52
N GLU A 55 10.38 -12.90 -3.85
CA GLU A 55 11.07 -12.06 -2.87
C GLU A 55 10.05 -11.37 -1.93
N ALA A 56 8.98 -10.80 -2.47
CA ALA A 56 7.91 -10.20 -1.65
C ALA A 56 7.23 -11.22 -0.72
N ILE A 57 7.04 -12.46 -1.17
CA ILE A 57 6.54 -13.56 -0.32
C ILE A 57 7.53 -13.87 0.81
N ALA A 58 8.83 -13.95 0.50
CA ALA A 58 9.87 -14.20 1.49
C ALA A 58 9.94 -13.10 2.57
N PHE A 59 9.56 -11.87 2.22
CA PHE A 59 9.44 -10.74 3.13
C PHE A 59 8.12 -10.68 3.93
N GLY A 60 7.19 -11.62 3.70
CA GLY A 60 5.99 -11.82 4.54
C GLY A 60 4.63 -11.61 3.87
N ALA A 61 4.58 -11.34 2.57
CA ALA A 61 3.31 -11.32 1.83
C ALA A 61 2.70 -12.72 1.70
N ASP A 62 1.40 -12.85 1.96
CA ASP A 62 0.65 -14.09 1.72
C ASP A 62 0.32 -14.26 0.24
N LYS A 63 0.04 -13.14 -0.45
CA LYS A 63 -0.30 -13.09 -1.88
C LYS A 63 0.40 -11.92 -2.56
N VAL A 64 0.81 -12.13 -3.81
CA VAL A 64 1.42 -11.07 -4.63
C VAL A 64 0.70 -10.98 -5.96
N TYR A 65 0.20 -9.80 -6.28
CA TYR A 65 -0.38 -9.45 -7.57
C TYR A 65 0.68 -8.72 -8.39
N VAL A 66 1.10 -9.33 -9.49
CA VAL A 66 2.08 -8.74 -10.41
C VAL A 66 1.35 -8.22 -11.63
N VAL A 67 1.59 -6.95 -11.96
CA VAL A 67 1.25 -6.37 -13.26
C VAL A 67 2.57 -6.13 -14.00
N ASP A 68 2.88 -7.07 -14.88
CA ASP A 68 4.10 -7.07 -15.68
C ASP A 68 3.75 -6.64 -17.12
N ASP A 69 4.06 -5.39 -17.46
CA ASP A 69 3.76 -4.79 -18.76
C ASP A 69 4.89 -3.84 -19.17
N PRO A 70 5.42 -3.92 -20.41
CA PRO A 70 6.46 -3.01 -20.91
C PRO A 70 6.08 -1.52 -20.83
N LEU A 71 4.79 -1.17 -20.86
CA LEU A 71 4.31 0.20 -20.68
C LEU A 71 4.52 0.73 -19.26
N LEU A 72 4.76 -0.15 -18.29
CA LEU A 72 5.05 0.17 -16.90
C LEU A 72 6.56 0.14 -16.61
N LYS A 73 7.41 0.08 -17.64
CA LYS A 73 8.87 0.12 -17.44
C LYS A 73 9.31 1.41 -16.73
N ASP A 74 8.77 2.54 -17.17
CA ASP A 74 9.01 3.85 -16.60
C ASP A 74 7.75 4.33 -15.88
N TYR A 75 7.93 5.02 -14.76
CA TYR A 75 6.79 5.55 -14.02
C TYR A 75 6.02 6.58 -14.86
N GLN A 76 4.76 6.27 -15.13
CA GLN A 76 3.80 7.18 -15.72
C GLN A 76 2.54 7.20 -14.88
N THR A 77 2.23 8.36 -14.30
CA THR A 77 1.11 8.55 -13.37
C THR A 77 -0.18 7.92 -13.87
N ASP A 78 -0.62 8.22 -15.10
CA ASP A 78 -1.90 7.74 -15.61
C ASP A 78 -1.95 6.21 -15.73
N SER A 79 -0.90 5.61 -16.27
CA SER A 79 -0.76 4.15 -16.42
C SER A 79 -0.77 3.44 -15.07
N TYR A 80 -0.03 3.97 -14.09
CA TYR A 80 0.04 3.39 -12.75
C TYR A 80 -1.25 3.57 -11.96
N VAL A 81 -1.88 4.74 -12.00
CA VAL A 81 -3.16 4.98 -11.32
C VAL A 81 -4.23 4.05 -11.87
N LEU A 82 -4.35 3.91 -13.19
CA LEU A 82 -5.32 2.99 -13.81
C LEU A 82 -5.06 1.53 -13.44
N THR A 83 -3.79 1.15 -13.41
CA THR A 83 -3.35 -0.21 -13.07
C THR A 83 -3.70 -0.54 -11.62
N LEU A 84 -3.27 0.29 -10.68
CA LEU A 84 -3.53 0.07 -9.25
C LEU A 84 -5.01 0.17 -8.93
N GLU A 85 -5.75 1.12 -9.51
CA GLU A 85 -7.20 1.20 -9.35
C GLU A 85 -7.88 -0.12 -9.75
N LYS A 86 -7.48 -0.70 -10.89
CA LYS A 86 -8.04 -1.97 -11.36
C LYS A 86 -7.74 -3.11 -10.40
N VAL A 87 -6.51 -3.21 -9.89
CA VAL A 87 -6.13 -4.24 -8.90
C VAL A 87 -6.91 -4.06 -7.61
N VAL A 88 -6.96 -2.83 -7.07
CA VAL A 88 -7.67 -2.54 -5.81
C VAL A 88 -9.17 -2.81 -5.93
N LYS A 89 -9.80 -2.49 -7.07
CA LYS A 89 -11.22 -2.80 -7.32
C LYS A 89 -11.49 -4.30 -7.46
N GLN A 90 -10.50 -5.10 -7.87
CA GLN A 90 -10.64 -6.56 -7.98
C GLN A 90 -10.39 -7.27 -6.65
N VAL A 91 -9.36 -6.84 -5.91
CA VAL A 91 -8.93 -7.47 -4.66
C VAL A 91 -9.72 -6.95 -3.47
N MET A 92 -10.17 -5.70 -3.52
CA MET A 92 -10.93 -5.02 -2.46
C MET A 92 -10.24 -5.11 -1.09
N PRO A 93 -8.97 -4.66 -0.97
CA PRO A 93 -8.30 -4.62 0.33
C PRO A 93 -8.98 -3.63 1.28
N GLN A 94 -8.96 -3.94 2.58
CA GLN A 94 -9.45 -3.04 3.62
C GLN A 94 -8.49 -1.85 3.83
N ILE A 95 -7.17 -2.12 3.74
CA ILE A 95 -6.12 -1.11 3.92
C ILE A 95 -5.18 -1.18 2.71
N LEU A 96 -4.86 -0.03 2.11
CA LEU A 96 -3.81 0.11 1.10
C LEU A 96 -2.70 1.03 1.62
N ILE A 97 -1.46 0.54 1.61
CA ILE A 97 -0.28 1.28 2.10
C ILE A 97 0.68 1.53 0.92
N LEU A 98 1.13 2.77 0.79
CA LEU A 98 2.12 3.18 -0.21
C LEU A 98 3.31 3.82 0.50
N GLY A 99 4.48 3.74 -0.13
CA GLY A 99 5.71 4.33 0.39
C GLY A 99 5.65 5.85 0.34
N GLN A 100 6.27 6.54 1.31
CA GLN A 100 6.38 8.00 1.27
C GLN A 100 7.54 8.41 0.33
N THR A 101 7.38 8.14 -0.96
CA THR A 101 8.33 8.47 -2.03
C THR A 101 7.70 9.49 -2.98
N SER A 102 8.45 9.93 -4.01
CA SER A 102 7.87 10.75 -5.09
C SER A 102 6.74 10.02 -5.82
N ILE A 103 6.83 8.69 -5.97
CA ILE A 103 5.81 7.87 -6.64
C ILE A 103 4.60 7.71 -5.71
N GLY A 104 4.81 7.27 -4.46
CA GLY A 104 3.70 7.08 -3.53
C GLY A 104 2.98 8.38 -3.17
N GLY A 105 3.69 9.50 -3.04
CA GLY A 105 3.10 10.82 -2.84
C GLY A 105 2.28 11.32 -4.04
N ASP A 106 2.59 10.83 -5.24
CA ASP A 106 1.87 11.12 -6.48
C ASP A 106 0.64 10.18 -6.64
N LEU A 107 0.79 8.89 -6.35
CA LEU A 107 -0.25 7.87 -6.51
C LEU A 107 -1.33 7.92 -5.44
N ALA A 108 -0.95 8.03 -4.16
CA ALA A 108 -1.89 7.94 -3.03
C ALA A 108 -3.07 8.92 -3.12
N PRO A 109 -2.90 10.24 -3.37
CA PRO A 109 -4.05 11.15 -3.48
C PRO A 109 -4.95 10.84 -4.67
N ARG A 110 -4.37 10.45 -5.81
CA ARG A 110 -5.13 10.18 -7.03
C ARG A 110 -5.95 8.90 -6.90
N LEU A 111 -5.38 7.86 -6.30
CA LEU A 111 -6.11 6.64 -5.98
C LEU A 111 -7.23 6.91 -4.97
N ALA A 112 -6.95 7.66 -3.90
CA ALA A 112 -7.96 8.00 -2.89
C ALA A 112 -9.17 8.70 -3.50
N PHE A 113 -8.94 9.69 -4.37
CA PHE A 113 -10.02 10.37 -5.09
C PHE A 113 -10.83 9.41 -5.98
N ARG A 114 -10.18 8.54 -6.75
CA ARG A 114 -10.85 7.62 -7.69
C ARG A 114 -11.57 6.45 -6.99
N LEU A 115 -11.11 6.09 -5.81
CA LEU A 115 -11.69 5.04 -4.96
C LEU A 115 -12.69 5.60 -3.95
N GLU A 116 -12.97 6.90 -3.98
CA GLU A 116 -13.88 7.60 -3.06
C GLU A 116 -13.55 7.33 -1.58
N THR A 117 -12.25 7.32 -1.27
CA THR A 117 -11.74 7.03 0.08
C THR A 117 -10.78 8.12 0.56
N ALA A 118 -10.40 8.06 1.84
CA ALA A 118 -9.44 8.98 2.44
C ALA A 118 -8.00 8.47 2.28
N ALA A 119 -7.05 9.40 2.19
CA ALA A 119 -5.62 9.10 2.29
C ALA A 119 -4.98 9.97 3.37
N SER A 120 -4.26 9.32 4.29
CA SER A 120 -3.37 9.99 5.23
C SER A 120 -1.92 9.82 4.80
N MET A 121 -1.27 10.93 4.48
CA MET A 121 0.12 10.96 3.98
C MET A 121 1.10 11.39 5.06
N ASN A 122 2.37 11.02 4.88
CA ASN A 122 3.48 11.26 5.82
C ASN A 122 3.24 10.61 7.20
N CYS A 123 2.69 9.41 7.22
CA CYS A 123 2.51 8.65 8.46
C CYS A 123 3.86 8.12 8.97
N VAL A 124 4.07 8.19 10.28
CA VAL A 124 5.27 7.67 10.97
C VAL A 124 4.97 6.42 11.79
N GLU A 125 3.70 6.19 12.12
CA GLU A 125 3.24 5.01 12.84
C GLU A 125 1.84 4.62 12.34
N LEU A 126 1.65 3.31 12.16
CA LEU A 126 0.38 2.70 11.81
C LEU A 126 0.08 1.62 12.86
N ALA A 127 -1.13 1.63 13.40
CA ALA A 127 -1.57 0.64 14.38
C ALA A 127 -3.04 0.30 14.18
N ILE A 128 -3.44 -0.90 14.59
CA ILE A 128 -4.86 -1.28 14.66
C ILE A 128 -5.32 -1.07 16.10
N ASP A 129 -6.46 -0.43 16.27
CA ASP A 129 -7.10 -0.35 17.57
C ASP A 129 -7.67 -1.73 17.97
N PRO A 130 -7.30 -2.29 19.13
CA PRO A 130 -7.65 -3.67 19.48
C PRO A 130 -9.16 -3.87 19.67
N ASP A 131 -9.87 -2.83 20.12
CA ASP A 131 -11.30 -2.89 20.43
C ASP A 131 -12.15 -2.60 19.19
N SER A 132 -11.87 -1.50 18.48
CA SER A 132 -12.66 -1.07 17.33
C SER A 132 -12.22 -1.68 16.00
N LYS A 133 -11.02 -2.28 15.94
CA LYS A 133 -10.38 -2.79 14.71
C LYS A 133 -10.18 -1.73 13.62
N LEU A 134 -10.27 -0.45 13.97
CA LEU A 134 -10.01 0.66 13.07
C LEU A 134 -8.51 0.96 13.00
N MET A 135 -8.09 1.44 11.83
CA MET A 135 -6.70 1.84 11.59
C MET A 135 -6.44 3.22 12.20
N ARG A 136 -5.40 3.29 13.04
CA ARG A 136 -4.83 4.53 13.58
C ARG A 136 -3.59 4.91 12.81
N GLN A 137 -3.55 6.15 12.34
CA GLN A 137 -2.48 6.70 11.52
C GLN A 137 -1.89 7.91 12.24
N THR A 138 -0.66 7.79 12.72
CA THR A 138 0.04 8.90 13.38
C THR A 138 0.92 9.62 12.37
N ARG A 139 0.78 10.95 12.28
CA ARG A 139 1.66 11.79 11.45
C ARG A 139 2.06 13.09 12.17
N PRO A 140 3.28 13.60 11.91
CA PRO A 140 3.65 14.94 12.33
C PRO A 140 2.82 16.00 11.60
N VAL A 141 2.43 17.03 12.34
CA VAL A 141 1.74 18.22 11.83
C VAL A 141 2.48 19.48 12.29
N TYR A 142 2.18 20.62 11.69
CA TYR A 142 2.83 21.91 11.98
C TYR A 142 4.36 21.85 11.91
N GLY A 143 4.90 21.20 10.86
CA GLY A 143 6.35 21.05 10.66
C GLY A 143 7.04 20.13 11.68
N GLY A 144 6.28 19.26 12.36
CA GLY A 144 6.81 18.33 13.37
C GLY A 144 6.65 18.82 14.81
N ASN A 145 6.07 20.00 15.04
CA ASN A 145 5.84 20.54 16.39
C ASN A 145 4.71 19.83 17.14
N ALA A 146 3.85 19.08 16.45
CA ALA A 146 2.85 18.24 17.07
C ALA A 146 2.66 16.94 16.28
N GLN A 147 2.12 15.93 16.95
CA GLN A 147 1.67 14.68 16.33
C GLN A 147 0.15 14.63 16.36
N ALA A 148 -0.45 14.22 15.26
CA ALA A 148 -1.88 14.00 15.15
C ALA A 148 -2.12 12.52 14.83
N ILE A 149 -3.10 11.94 15.51
CA ILE A 149 -3.58 10.58 15.28
C ILE A 149 -4.91 10.69 14.55
N PHE A 150 -4.96 10.11 13.36
CA PHE A 150 -6.17 10.04 12.54
C PHE A 150 -6.73 8.63 12.61
N THR A 151 -8.05 8.53 12.64
CA THR A 151 -8.77 7.25 12.57
C THR A 151 -9.74 7.35 11.40
N GLY A 152 -9.67 6.40 10.47
CA GLY A 152 -10.61 6.31 9.35
C GLY A 152 -11.67 5.25 9.65
N GLU A 153 -12.95 5.62 9.51
CA GLU A 153 -14.04 4.65 9.43
C GLU A 153 -14.06 4.12 7.99
N THR A 154 -13.98 2.79 7.82
CA THR A 154 -14.11 2.09 6.53
C THR A 154 -15.51 2.18 5.95
#